data_AF-A0A2K2A858-F1
#
_entry.id   AF-A0A2K2A858-F1
#
_cell.length_a   1.000
_cell.length_b   1.000
_cell.length_c   1.000
_cell.angle_alpha   90.00
_cell.angle_beta   90.00
_cell.angle_gamma   90.00
#
_symmetry.space_group_name_H-M   'P 1'
#
loop_
_entity.id
_entity.type
_entity.pdbx_description
1 polymer ?
#
loop_
_entity_poly.entity_id
_entity_poly.type
_entity_poly.pdbx_seq_one_letter_code
_entity_poly.pdbx_strand_id
1 'polypeptide(L)' 'AAPSNGNSKPNSVICADCDGNGSSLCSQCKGSGVNSADLSNGQFKAADSCWLCGGRKELLRGNYNGAVAVS' A
#
# COMPACT_ATOMS: atom_id res chain seq x y z
N ALA A 1 0.54 -9.79 44.84
CA ALA A 1 1.10 -10.61 43.75
C ALA A 1 -0.02 -11.42 43.14
N ALA A 2 -0.20 -11.38 41.82
CA ALA A 2 -1.13 -12.26 41.12
C ALA A 2 -0.38 -12.88 39.93
N PRO A 3 -0.05 -14.18 39.98
CA PRO A 3 0.38 -14.92 38.80
C PRO A 3 -0.86 -15.46 38.08
N SER A 4 -0.91 -15.36 36.75
CA SER A 4 -1.62 -16.30 35.88
C SER A 4 -1.33 -15.98 34.42
N ASN A 5 -0.35 -16.71 33.89
CA ASN A 5 -0.11 -16.88 32.47
C ASN A 5 -1.31 -17.65 31.88
N GLY A 6 -2.11 -17.03 31.02
CA GLY A 6 -3.25 -17.71 30.44
C GLY A 6 -4.05 -16.89 29.43
N ASN A 7 -3.84 -17.26 28.16
CA ASN A 7 -4.77 -17.11 27.03
C ASN A 7 -4.63 -15.84 26.15
N SER A 8 -3.84 -16.03 25.10
CA SER A 8 -3.86 -15.39 23.78
C SER A 8 -5.14 -14.59 23.46
N LYS A 9 -5.00 -13.30 23.16
CA LYS A 9 -5.97 -12.58 22.31
C LYS A 9 -5.48 -12.64 20.86
N PRO A 10 -6.02 -13.52 19.99
CA PRO A 10 -5.84 -13.39 18.56
C PRO A 10 -6.82 -12.33 18.06
N ASN A 11 -6.53 -11.05 18.32
CA ASN A 11 -7.36 -10.00 17.74
C ASN A 11 -6.57 -8.74 17.41
N SER A 12 -5.36 -8.94 16.90
CA SER A 12 -4.76 -7.93 16.05
C SER A 12 -4.68 -8.54 14.67
N VAL A 13 -5.66 -8.24 13.82
CA VAL A 13 -5.41 -8.17 12.38
C VAL A 13 -4.43 -7.00 12.18
N ILE A 14 -3.20 -7.19 12.65
CA ILE A 14 -2.08 -6.55 11.99
C ILE A 14 -2.16 -7.15 10.60
N CYS A 15 -2.49 -6.32 9.61
CA CYS A 15 -2.37 -6.76 8.23
C CYS A 15 -0.94 -7.28 8.11
N ALA A 16 -0.77 -8.59 7.86
CA ALA A 16 0.56 -9.22 7.81
C ALA A 16 1.48 -8.48 6.82
N ASP A 17 0.88 -7.79 5.86
CA ASP A 17 1.52 -6.94 4.85
C ASP A 17 1.76 -5.45 5.23
N CYS A 18 1.34 -4.95 6.40
CA CYS A 18 1.39 -3.50 6.72
C CYS A 18 2.18 -3.10 7.98
N ASP A 19 2.99 -3.98 8.58
CA ASP A 19 3.86 -3.69 9.75
C ASP A 19 3.15 -2.97 10.94
N GLY A 20 1.82 -3.02 10.99
CA GLY A 20 1.01 -2.26 11.97
C GLY A 20 0.79 -0.77 11.65
N ASN A 21 1.32 -0.22 10.56
CA ASN A 21 1.17 1.20 10.19
C ASN A 21 -0.08 1.49 9.34
N GLY A 22 -0.76 0.45 8.83
CA GLY A 22 -2.01 0.60 8.05
C GLY A 22 -1.81 0.94 6.56
N SER A 23 -0.57 0.91 6.08
CA SER A 23 -0.20 1.11 4.67
C SER A 23 0.70 -0.03 4.22
N SER A 24 0.50 -0.57 3.02
CA SER A 24 1.41 -1.54 2.41
C SER A 24 2.23 -0.89 1.30
N LEU A 25 3.44 -1.39 1.05
CA LEU A 25 4.25 -0.91 -0.07
C LEU A 25 3.47 -1.08 -1.38
N CYS A 26 3.50 -0.06 -2.25
CA CYS A 26 2.81 -0.14 -3.53
C CYS A 26 3.42 -1.27 -4.37
N SER A 27 2.60 -2.25 -4.75
CA SER A 27 3.05 -3.43 -5.51
C SER A 27 3.57 -3.08 -6.91
N GLN A 28 3.06 -2.00 -7.51
CA GLN A 28 3.42 -1.58 -8.87
C GLN A 28 4.77 -0.88 -8.92
N CYS A 29 5.01 0.11 -8.06
CA CYS A 29 6.28 0.85 -8.05
C CYS A 29 7.29 0.34 -7.02
N LYS A 30 6.91 -0.62 -6.16
CA LYS A 30 7.75 -1.19 -5.10
C LYS A 30 8.47 -0.14 -4.26
N GLY A 31 7.77 0.95 -3.93
CA GLY A 31 8.31 2.06 -3.14
C GLY A 31 9.11 3.11 -3.94
N SER A 32 9.30 2.93 -5.25
CA SER A 32 9.96 3.93 -6.10
C SER A 32 9.09 5.18 -6.28
N GLY A 33 7.76 5.02 -6.33
CA GLY A 33 6.82 6.11 -6.57
C GLY A 33 6.64 6.47 -8.04
N VAL A 34 7.40 5.86 -8.96
CA VAL A 34 7.28 6.08 -10.41
C VAL A 34 7.00 4.78 -11.17
N ASN A 35 6.47 4.91 -12.39
CA ASN A 35 6.27 3.81 -13.30
C ASN A 35 7.60 3.28 -13.84
N SER A 36 7.78 1.96 -13.85
CA SER A 36 8.98 1.33 -14.40
C SER A 36 8.99 1.25 -15.94
N ALA A 37 7.82 1.34 -16.57
CA ALA A 37 7.62 1.29 -18.02
C ALA A 37 6.36 2.06 -18.41
N ASP A 38 6.18 2.30 -19.70
CA ASP A 38 4.91 2.79 -20.24
C ASP A 38 3.83 1.71 -20.07
N LEU A 39 2.66 2.12 -19.56
CA LEU A 39 1.54 1.25 -19.24
C LEU A 39 0.28 1.77 -19.94
N SER A 40 -0.72 0.89 -20.10
CA SER A 40 -2.03 1.22 -20.69
C SER A 40 -1.91 1.96 -22.03
N ASN A 41 -1.12 1.40 -22.96
CA ASN A 41 -0.91 1.96 -24.30
C ASN A 41 -0.33 3.39 -24.28
N GLY A 42 0.55 3.68 -23.32
CA GLY A 42 1.20 4.98 -23.16
C GLY A 42 0.38 6.02 -22.39
N GLN A 43 -0.77 5.65 -21.83
CA GLN A 43 -1.55 6.52 -20.95
C GLN A 43 -0.78 6.87 -19.67
N PHE A 44 0.01 5.93 -19.15
CA PHE A 44 0.91 6.20 -18.03
C PHE A 44 2.34 5.95 -18.49
N LYS A 45 3.17 6.99 -18.54
CA LYS A 45 4.51 6.88 -19.10
C LYS A 45 5.49 6.28 -18.11
N ALA A 46 6.61 5.77 -18.61
CA ALA A 46 7.75 5.41 -17.77
C ALA A 46 8.30 6.65 -17.04
N ALA A 47 8.82 6.47 -15.83
CA ALA A 47 9.34 7.51 -14.93
C ALA A 47 8.33 8.56 -14.44
N ASP A 48 7.10 8.59 -14.98
CA ASP A 48 6.00 9.38 -14.43
C ASP A 48 5.49 8.84 -13.09
N SER A 49 4.72 9.66 -12.38
CA SER A 49 4.12 9.30 -11.10
C SER A 49 3.38 7.97 -11.19
N CYS A 50 3.59 7.08 -10.21
CA CYS A 50 3.05 5.74 -10.24
C CYS A 50 1.53 5.79 -10.41
N TRP A 51 1.00 5.18 -11.48
CA TRP A 51 -0.43 5.24 -11.82
C TRP A 51 -1.35 4.71 -10.71
N LEU A 52 -0.85 3.79 -9.87
CA LEU A 52 -1.63 3.18 -8.81
C LEU A 52 -1.60 3.99 -7.51
N CYS A 53 -0.42 4.43 -7.05
CA CYS A 53 -0.29 5.12 -5.76
C CYS A 53 -0.18 6.65 -5.88
N GLY A 54 -0.09 7.19 -7.10
CA GLY A 54 0.10 8.62 -7.37
C GLY A 54 1.39 9.17 -6.77
N GLY A 55 2.49 8.39 -6.77
CA GLY A 55 3.76 8.80 -6.16
C GLY A 55 3.90 8.58 -4.66
N ARG A 56 2.84 8.18 -3.95
CA ARG A 56 2.85 8.00 -2.48
C ARG A 56 3.66 6.80 -1.97
N LYS A 57 4.20 5.94 -2.84
CA LYS A 57 5.04 4.76 -2.55
C LYS A 57 4.34 3.63 -1.78
N GLU A 58 3.26 3.93 -1.09
CA GLU A 58 2.46 3.01 -0.30
C GLU A 58 0.96 3.12 -0.67
N LEU A 59 0.21 2.07 -0.33
CA LEU A 59 -1.22 1.95 -0.53
C LEU A 59 -1.89 1.83 0.84
N LEU A 60 -2.69 2.84 1.17
CA LEU A 60 -3.51 2.84 2.38
C LEU A 60 -4.64 1.82 2.23
N ARG A 61 -4.74 0.87 3.16
CA ARG A 61 -5.84 -0.12 3.19
C ARG A 61 -7.17 0.63 3.38
N GLY A 62 -7.96 0.70 2.31
CA GLY A 62 -9.28 1.37 2.29
C GLY A 62 -9.49 2.29 1.09
N ASN A 63 -8.42 2.65 0.36
CA ASN A 63 -8.52 3.46 -0.85
C ASN A 63 -8.36 2.59 -2.11
N TYR A 64 -9.16 1.51 -2.21
CA TYR A 64 -9.28 0.69 -3.43
C TYR A 64 -10.30 1.26 -4.43
N ASN A 65 -10.67 2.53 -4.29
CA ASN A 65 -11.47 3.23 -5.27
C ASN A 65 -10.51 3.91 -6.22
N GLY A 66 -10.26 3.32 -7.38
CA GLY A 66 -9.29 3.77 -8.38
C GLY A 66 -9.24 5.29 -8.52
N ALA A 67 -8.30 5.91 -7.82
CA ALA A 67 -8.13 7.35 -7.81
C ALA A 67 -7.50 7.77 -9.14
N VAL A 68 -8.33 7.87 -10.17
CA VAL A 68 -8.12 8.77 -11.31
C VAL A 68 -8.31 10.20 -10.82
N ALA A 69 -7.41 10.69 -9.97
CA ALA A 69 -7.31 12.12 -9.71
C ALA A 69 -6.49 12.74 -10.84
N VAL A 70 -7.09 12.83 -12.03
CA VAL A 70 -6.69 13.82 -13.03
C VAL A 70 -7.18 15.16 -12.48
N SER A 71 -6.24 16.04 -12.11
CA SER A 71 -6.49 17.48 -11.99
C SER A 71 -6.35 18.14 -13.35
#